data_AF-S3Y9K4-F1
#
_entry.id   AF-S3Y9K4-F1
#
_cell.length_a   1.000
_cell.length_b   1.000
_cell.length_c   1.000
_cell.angle_alpha   90.00
_cell.angle_beta   90.00
_cell.angle_gamma   90.00
#
_symmetry.space_group_name_H-M   'P 1'
#
loop_
_entity.id
_entity.type
_entity.pdbx_description
1 polymer ?
#
loop_
_entity_poly.entity_id
_entity_poly.type
_entity_poly.pdbx_seq_one_letter_code
_entity_poly.pdbx_strand_id
1 'polypeptide(L)'
;ANFNKLTESLVKGTDMKCSFVFNLKNTYDYDGCREWFEKALALPFHKQMVWGISDIKDYEQFGKLMAKHSNDAVSIYPPIDLDGAMEQLAEQAANEDKSDPAASNFRLALIKLMNSVKKGNAAQTEEFAKKCLDIALENVKKDINWISQFVTVYTILYTDQISRKDHKTAMYFADKAVEAAEIGEEKLDPSLACRLLGNTLLGKASIYVRESLWKEAAETYYRGAEAYSRCNDYLMQSEALRLCGWCRENNYEKSLAAECYVEGFRLSDKLSIDLIKNSSYPLLLLSLLNSSARSKLVSDDEINEVLTKVLGDNWENYLYEYKRNLGKYNGMADQHIAKS
;
A
#
# COMPACT_ATOMS: atom_id res chain seq x y z
N ALA A 1 8.56 2.77 -45.27
CA ALA A 1 7.35 2.29 -45.99
C ALA A 1 6.17 2.39 -45.03
N ASN A 2 5.01 2.88 -45.46
CA ASN A 2 3.87 3.18 -44.56
C ASN A 2 2.59 2.39 -44.94
N PHE A 3 2.74 1.16 -45.44
CA PHE A 3 1.63 0.26 -45.80
C PHE A 3 0.65 0.73 -46.88
N ASN A 4 0.79 1.92 -47.46
CA ASN A 4 -0.11 2.41 -48.53
C ASN A 4 -0.42 1.42 -49.65
N LYS A 5 0.62 0.76 -50.21
CA LYS A 5 0.44 -0.23 -51.29
C LYS A 5 -0.38 -1.43 -50.83
N LEU A 6 -0.16 -1.86 -49.59
CA LEU A 6 -0.91 -2.96 -48.99
C LEU A 6 -2.38 -2.55 -48.78
N THR A 7 -2.62 -1.34 -48.25
CA THR A 7 -3.98 -0.81 -48.11
C THR A 7 -4.68 -0.73 -49.45
N GLU A 8 -4.06 -0.16 -50.48
CA GLU A 8 -4.62 -0.08 -51.84
C GLU A 8 -5.04 -1.47 -52.32
N SER A 9 -4.19 -2.50 -52.17
CA SER A 9 -4.55 -3.87 -52.57
C SER A 9 -5.72 -4.47 -51.79
N LEU A 10 -5.90 -4.09 -50.52
CA LEU A 10 -6.96 -4.64 -49.65
C LEU A 10 -8.32 -3.96 -49.86
N VAL A 11 -8.35 -2.67 -50.20
CA VAL A 11 -9.60 -1.88 -50.25
C VAL A 11 -9.95 -1.34 -51.64
N LYS A 12 -9.20 -1.71 -52.68
CA LYS A 12 -9.44 -1.22 -54.04
C LYS A 12 -10.87 -1.52 -54.49
N GLY A 13 -11.59 -0.47 -54.89
CA GLY A 13 -12.97 -0.57 -55.37
C GLY A 13 -14.01 -0.75 -54.27
N THR A 14 -13.63 -0.64 -53.00
CA THR A 14 -14.55 -0.65 -51.86
C THR A 14 -14.52 0.69 -51.12
N ASP A 15 -15.53 0.94 -50.30
CA ASP A 15 -15.62 2.07 -49.37
C ASP A 15 -15.10 1.72 -47.97
N MET A 16 -14.62 0.50 -47.76
CA MET A 16 -14.16 0.00 -46.46
C MET A 16 -12.89 0.70 -45.99
N LYS A 17 -12.73 0.85 -44.67
CA LYS A 17 -11.47 1.25 -44.05
C LYS A 17 -10.60 0.04 -43.73
N CYS A 18 -9.28 0.21 -43.79
CA CYS A 18 -8.27 -0.78 -43.41
C CYS A 18 -7.54 -0.30 -42.16
N SER A 19 -7.73 -1.01 -41.05
CA SER A 19 -7.14 -0.67 -39.76
C SER A 19 -5.94 -1.55 -39.43
N PHE A 20 -4.81 -0.94 -39.09
CA PHE A 20 -3.63 -1.64 -38.55
C PHE A 20 -3.47 -1.29 -37.08
N VAL A 21 -3.48 -2.31 -36.21
CA VAL A 21 -3.31 -2.13 -34.77
C VAL A 21 -1.95 -2.67 -34.34
N PHE A 22 -1.11 -1.77 -33.82
CA PHE A 22 0.23 -2.07 -33.34
C PHE A 22 0.18 -2.29 -31.82
N ASN A 23 0.24 -3.56 -31.42
CA ASN A 23 0.44 -3.93 -30.02
C ASN A 23 1.94 -3.97 -29.73
N LEU A 24 2.42 -2.98 -28.97
CA LEU A 24 3.85 -2.79 -28.68
C LEU A 24 4.21 -3.20 -27.25
N LYS A 25 3.33 -3.95 -26.57
CA LYS A 25 3.61 -4.46 -25.23
C LYS A 25 4.88 -5.32 -25.24
N ASN A 26 5.81 -5.04 -24.33
CA ASN A 26 7.11 -5.71 -24.19
C ASN A 26 8.09 -5.49 -25.36
N THR A 27 7.96 -4.38 -26.10
CA THR A 27 8.96 -4.01 -27.11
C THR A 27 10.25 -3.58 -26.41
N TYR A 28 11.40 -4.11 -26.83
CA TYR A 28 12.71 -3.76 -26.25
C TYR A 28 13.26 -2.44 -26.79
N ASP A 29 12.89 -2.05 -28.02
CA ASP A 29 13.39 -0.86 -28.71
C ASP A 29 12.26 0.12 -29.06
N TYR A 30 11.78 0.85 -28.05
CA TYR A 30 10.77 1.89 -28.26
C TYR A 30 11.30 3.06 -29.10
N ASP A 31 12.61 3.35 -29.07
CA ASP A 31 13.22 4.45 -29.82
C ASP A 31 13.20 4.17 -31.32
N GLY A 32 13.63 2.99 -31.74
CA GLY A 32 13.55 2.55 -33.13
C GLY A 32 12.12 2.49 -33.64
N CYS A 33 11.17 2.03 -32.81
CA CYS A 33 9.75 2.07 -33.16
C CYS A 33 9.25 3.51 -33.37
N ARG A 34 9.62 4.46 -32.50
CA ARG A 34 9.24 5.87 -32.65
C ARG A 34 9.80 6.46 -33.93
N GLU A 35 11.08 6.25 -34.22
CA GLU A 35 11.71 6.74 -35.44
C GLU A 35 11.05 6.16 -36.69
N TRP A 36 10.67 4.88 -36.65
CA TRP A 36 9.94 4.26 -37.75
C TRP A 36 8.57 4.89 -37.96
N PHE A 37 7.78 5.10 -36.90
CA PHE A 37 6.48 5.76 -37.01
C PHE A 37 6.60 7.20 -37.52
N GLU A 38 7.59 7.97 -37.05
CA GLU A 38 7.86 9.33 -37.55
C GLU A 38 8.14 9.32 -39.06
N LYS A 39 9.04 8.45 -39.52
CA LYS A 39 9.36 8.31 -40.95
C LYS A 39 8.17 7.84 -41.77
N ALA A 40 7.32 6.98 -41.22
CA ALA A 40 6.19 6.42 -41.93
C ALA A 40 5.01 7.40 -42.02
N LEU A 41 4.77 8.21 -40.99
CA LEU A 41 3.78 9.30 -40.97
C LEU A 41 4.18 10.50 -41.84
N ALA A 42 5.47 10.68 -42.12
CA ALA A 42 5.95 11.69 -43.06
C ALA A 42 5.64 11.37 -44.55
N LEU A 43 5.22 10.14 -44.85
CA LEU A 43 4.79 9.73 -46.19
C LEU A 43 3.29 9.99 -46.36
N PRO A 44 2.79 10.18 -47.60
CA PRO A 44 1.35 10.36 -47.85
C PRO A 44 0.54 9.24 -47.18
N PHE A 45 -0.53 9.57 -46.46
CA PHE A 45 -1.34 8.56 -45.76
C PHE A 45 -2.55 8.16 -46.62
N HIS A 46 -2.74 6.87 -46.89
CA HIS A 46 -3.87 6.43 -47.70
C HIS A 46 -5.20 6.77 -46.99
N LYS A 47 -6.15 7.38 -47.71
CA LYS A 47 -7.42 7.92 -47.16
C LYS A 47 -8.32 6.90 -46.43
N GLN A 48 -8.20 5.62 -46.79
CA GLN A 48 -8.93 4.51 -46.17
C GLN A 48 -8.12 3.77 -45.10
N MET A 49 -6.88 4.18 -44.83
CA MET A 49 -6.03 3.58 -43.79
C MET A 49 -6.32 4.22 -42.44
N VAL A 50 -6.25 3.41 -41.38
CA VAL A 50 -6.29 3.86 -39.98
C VAL A 50 -5.23 3.10 -39.20
N TRP A 51 -4.45 3.78 -38.38
CA TRP A 51 -3.49 3.15 -37.47
C TRP A 51 -3.95 3.31 -36.02
N GLY A 52 -3.80 2.26 -35.23
CA GLY A 52 -3.97 2.29 -33.78
C GLY A 52 -2.70 1.81 -33.09
N ILE A 53 -2.23 2.53 -32.09
CA ILE A 53 -1.06 2.15 -31.28
C ILE A 53 -1.53 1.99 -29.83
N SER A 54 -1.16 0.89 -29.18
CA SER A 54 -1.39 0.72 -27.74
C SER A 54 -0.33 1.46 -26.95
N ASP A 55 -0.74 2.29 -25.99
CA ASP A 55 0.16 3.00 -25.06
C ASP A 55 -0.41 2.95 -23.62
N ILE A 56 0.40 3.34 -22.64
CA ILE A 56 0.02 3.34 -21.23
C ILE A 56 -0.31 4.79 -20.81
N LYS A 57 -1.53 5.01 -20.32
CA LYS A 57 -1.95 6.31 -19.79
C LYS A 57 -0.98 6.76 -18.68
N ASP A 58 -0.60 8.04 -18.71
CA ASP A 58 0.36 8.70 -17.79
C ASP A 58 1.83 8.27 -17.96
N TYR A 59 2.10 7.28 -18.82
CA TYR A 59 3.43 6.78 -19.16
C TYR A 59 3.58 6.61 -20.68
N GLU A 60 3.00 7.54 -21.45
CA GLU A 60 2.89 7.42 -22.90
C GLU A 60 4.27 7.45 -23.58
N GLN A 61 4.65 6.33 -24.21
CA GLN A 61 5.89 6.24 -24.99
C GLN A 61 5.80 7.06 -26.27
N PHE A 62 4.60 7.17 -26.85
CA PHE A 62 4.32 7.82 -28.14
C PHE A 62 3.62 9.18 -27.99
N GLY A 63 3.47 9.71 -26.77
CA GLY A 63 2.76 10.98 -26.53
C GLY A 63 3.32 12.17 -27.35
N LYS A 64 4.65 12.24 -27.51
CA LYS A 64 5.29 13.27 -28.36
C LYS A 64 4.94 13.13 -29.85
N LEU A 65 4.83 11.90 -30.33
CA LEU A 65 4.43 11.61 -31.71
C LEU A 65 2.99 12.08 -31.95
N MET A 66 2.10 11.74 -31.02
CA MET A 66 0.69 12.15 -31.07
C MET A 66 0.54 13.67 -31.05
N ALA A 67 1.30 14.38 -30.23
CA ALA A 67 1.27 15.84 -30.17
C ALA A 67 1.70 16.52 -31.49
N LYS A 68 2.74 15.99 -32.15
CA LYS A 68 3.22 16.48 -33.46
C LYS A 68 2.16 16.31 -34.56
N HIS A 69 1.33 15.28 -34.47
CA HIS A 69 0.28 14.95 -35.44
C HIS A 69 -1.13 15.21 -34.88
N SER A 70 -1.29 16.20 -33.99
CA SER A 70 -2.54 16.45 -33.26
C SER A 70 -3.77 16.78 -34.12
N ASN A 71 -3.57 17.22 -35.37
CA ASN A 71 -4.68 17.43 -36.32
C ASN A 71 -5.17 16.12 -36.97
N ASP A 72 -4.34 15.08 -36.98
CA ASP A 72 -4.57 13.82 -37.71
C ASP A 72 -4.67 12.60 -36.77
N ALA A 73 -4.38 12.77 -35.48
CA ALA A 73 -4.29 11.71 -34.49
C ALA A 73 -5.11 12.05 -33.24
N VAL A 74 -5.75 11.03 -32.67
CA VAL A 74 -6.53 11.15 -31.43
C VAL A 74 -6.18 10.01 -30.47
N SER A 75 -5.96 10.35 -29.20
CA SER A 75 -5.83 9.35 -28.14
C SER A 75 -7.22 8.99 -27.61
N ILE A 76 -7.53 7.70 -27.59
CA ILE A 76 -8.80 7.17 -27.05
C ILE A 76 -8.49 6.49 -25.73
N TYR A 77 -9.14 6.97 -24.67
CA TYR A 77 -9.07 6.36 -23.34
C TYR A 77 -10.43 5.72 -23.05
N PRO A 78 -10.59 4.41 -23.28
CA PRO A 78 -11.85 3.75 -22.98
C PRO A 78 -12.15 3.89 -21.48
N PRO A 79 -13.38 4.28 -21.08
CA PRO A 79 -13.78 4.28 -19.69
C PRO A 79 -13.98 2.82 -19.26
N ILE A 80 -12.89 2.15 -18.87
CA ILE A 80 -12.97 0.80 -18.32
C ILE A 80 -13.32 0.93 -16.84
N ASP A 81 -14.54 0.52 -16.49
CA ASP A 81 -14.96 0.36 -15.09
C ASP A 81 -14.36 -0.92 -14.50
N LEU A 82 -13.07 -0.85 -14.14
CA LEU A 82 -12.36 -1.97 -13.51
C LEU A 82 -13.02 -2.38 -12.20
N ASP A 83 -13.59 -1.43 -11.45
CA ASP A 83 -14.26 -1.68 -10.18
C ASP A 83 -15.54 -2.52 -10.40
N GLY A 84 -16.36 -2.12 -11.38
CA GLY A 84 -17.54 -2.88 -11.81
C GLY A 84 -17.20 -4.26 -12.39
N ALA A 85 -16.11 -4.38 -13.16
CA ALA A 85 -15.64 -5.66 -13.67
C ALA A 85 -15.21 -6.60 -12.52
N MET A 86 -14.51 -6.08 -11.51
CA MET A 86 -14.14 -6.85 -10.31
C MET A 86 -15.37 -7.30 -9.52
N GLU A 87 -16.39 -6.45 -9.38
CA GLU A 87 -17.66 -6.82 -8.74
C GLU A 87 -18.35 -7.97 -9.48
N GLN A 88 -18.43 -7.91 -10.81
CA GLN A 88 -19.04 -8.98 -11.62
C GLN A 88 -18.30 -10.31 -11.47
N LEU A 89 -16.96 -10.29 -11.49
CA LEU A 89 -16.15 -11.49 -11.26
C LEU A 89 -16.38 -12.06 -9.85
N ALA A 90 -16.49 -11.20 -8.84
CA ALA A 90 -16.77 -11.62 -7.47
C ALA A 90 -18.19 -12.18 -7.31
N GLU A 91 -19.19 -11.58 -7.98
CA GLU A 91 -20.57 -12.09 -8.02
C GLU A 91 -20.63 -13.46 -8.68
N GLN A 92 -19.95 -13.63 -9.82
CA GLN A 92 -19.88 -14.91 -10.50
C GLN A 92 -19.23 -15.97 -9.60
N ALA A 93 -18.07 -15.66 -9.02
CA ALA A 93 -17.38 -16.57 -8.10
C ALA A 93 -18.27 -16.94 -6.90
N ALA A 94 -18.99 -15.97 -6.33
CA ALA A 94 -19.87 -16.23 -5.19
C ALA A 94 -21.10 -17.08 -5.54
N ASN A 95 -21.60 -16.98 -6.78
CA ASN A 95 -22.71 -17.81 -7.26
C ASN A 95 -22.28 -19.23 -7.62
N GLU A 96 -21.04 -19.41 -8.07
CA GLU A 96 -20.48 -20.70 -8.48
C GLU A 96 -19.92 -21.51 -7.29
N ASP A 97 -19.34 -20.85 -6.29
CA ASP A 97 -18.80 -21.49 -5.09
C ASP A 97 -19.90 -21.87 -4.10
N LYS A 98 -20.29 -23.14 -4.12
CA LYS A 98 -21.26 -23.73 -3.19
C LYS A 98 -20.63 -24.31 -1.92
N SER A 99 -19.31 -24.28 -1.79
CA SER A 99 -18.59 -24.95 -0.69
C SER A 99 -18.62 -24.15 0.61
N ASP A 100 -18.47 -22.82 0.52
CA ASP A 100 -18.62 -21.88 1.64
C ASP A 100 -19.36 -20.60 1.20
N PRO A 101 -20.71 -20.63 1.18
CA PRO A 101 -21.50 -19.47 0.78
C PRO A 101 -21.29 -18.25 1.67
N ALA A 102 -20.95 -18.45 2.96
CA ALA A 102 -20.73 -17.34 3.88
C ALA A 102 -19.46 -16.56 3.51
N ALA A 103 -18.34 -17.26 3.33
CA ALA A 103 -17.08 -16.64 2.92
C ALA A 103 -17.21 -15.94 1.56
N SER A 104 -17.88 -16.59 0.60
CA SER A 104 -18.10 -16.03 -0.75
C SER A 104 -18.98 -14.78 -0.72
N ASN A 105 -20.10 -14.80 0.01
CA ASN A 105 -20.96 -13.63 0.19
C ASN A 105 -20.26 -12.49 0.93
N PHE A 106 -19.42 -12.81 1.92
CA PHE A 106 -18.62 -11.82 2.63
C PHE A 106 -17.62 -11.13 1.69
N ARG A 107 -16.86 -11.89 0.89
CA ARG A 107 -15.89 -11.34 -0.07
C ARG A 107 -16.56 -10.41 -1.08
N LEU A 108 -17.73 -10.79 -1.59
CA LEU A 108 -18.51 -9.94 -2.48
C LEU A 108 -18.91 -8.63 -1.80
N ALA A 109 -19.48 -8.70 -0.58
CA ALA A 109 -19.85 -7.51 0.17
C ALA A 109 -18.62 -6.62 0.48
N LEU A 110 -17.47 -7.23 0.79
CA LEU A 110 -16.21 -6.52 1.06
C LEU A 110 -15.70 -5.78 -0.18
N ILE A 111 -15.75 -6.38 -1.36
CA ILE A 111 -15.38 -5.71 -2.62
C ILE A 111 -16.27 -4.51 -2.89
N LYS A 112 -17.59 -4.66 -2.70
CA LYS A 112 -18.54 -3.55 -2.84
C LYS A 112 -18.30 -2.45 -1.81
N LEU A 113 -17.94 -2.80 -0.57
CA LEU A 113 -17.52 -1.84 0.45
C LEU A 113 -16.29 -1.05 -0.02
N MET A 114 -15.21 -1.73 -0.43
CA MET A 114 -13.99 -1.05 -0.91
C MET A 114 -14.25 -0.12 -2.10
N ASN A 115 -15.07 -0.56 -3.05
CA ASN A 115 -15.44 0.26 -4.21
C ASN A 115 -16.28 1.47 -3.82
N SER A 116 -17.20 1.33 -2.86
CA SER A 116 -17.99 2.47 -2.36
C SER A 116 -17.11 3.52 -1.65
N VAL A 117 -16.12 3.08 -0.87
CA VAL A 117 -15.12 3.94 -0.21
C VAL A 117 -14.31 4.70 -1.26
N LYS A 118 -13.77 4.00 -2.27
CA LYS A 118 -13.02 4.62 -3.38
C LYS A 118 -13.84 5.66 -4.14
N LYS A 119 -15.14 5.43 -4.30
CA LYS A 119 -16.09 6.34 -4.96
C LYS A 119 -16.60 7.45 -4.04
N GLY A 120 -16.25 7.43 -2.74
CA GLY A 120 -16.71 8.40 -1.76
C GLY A 120 -18.19 8.28 -1.38
N ASN A 121 -18.88 7.20 -1.76
CA ASN A 121 -20.33 7.03 -1.57
C ASN A 121 -20.68 6.53 -0.16
N ALA A 122 -20.91 7.47 0.76
CA ALA A 122 -21.16 7.18 2.17
C ALA A 122 -22.34 6.23 2.42
N ALA A 123 -23.45 6.38 1.68
CA ALA A 123 -24.63 5.53 1.87
C ALA A 123 -24.36 4.06 1.50
N GLN A 124 -23.66 3.83 0.39
CA GLN A 124 -23.24 2.47 0.00
C GLN A 124 -22.16 1.93 0.93
N THR A 125 -21.25 2.77 1.42
CA THR A 125 -20.24 2.36 2.40
C THR A 125 -20.91 1.86 3.68
N GLU A 126 -21.90 2.57 4.21
CA GLU A 126 -22.66 2.13 5.38
C GLU A 126 -23.42 0.82 5.12
N GLU A 127 -24.12 0.73 3.98
CA GLU A 127 -24.88 -0.47 3.59
C GLU A 127 -23.98 -1.72 3.52
N PHE A 128 -22.87 -1.65 2.78
CA PHE A 128 -22.00 -2.80 2.59
C PHE A 128 -21.17 -3.12 3.82
N ALA A 129 -20.77 -2.11 4.62
CA ALA A 129 -20.14 -2.35 5.91
C ALA A 129 -21.06 -3.11 6.85
N LYS A 130 -22.32 -2.68 6.97
CA LYS A 130 -23.33 -3.38 7.76
C LYS A 130 -23.50 -4.82 7.27
N LYS A 131 -23.61 -5.02 5.95
CA LYS A 131 -23.74 -6.36 5.36
C LYS A 131 -22.54 -7.27 5.70
N CYS A 132 -21.31 -6.75 5.62
CA CYS A 132 -20.12 -7.50 6.03
C CYS A 132 -20.16 -7.88 7.52
N LEU A 133 -20.52 -6.94 8.39
CA LEU A 133 -20.58 -7.15 9.83
C LEU A 133 -21.69 -8.15 10.21
N ASP A 134 -22.86 -8.08 9.56
CA ASP A 134 -23.96 -9.02 9.78
C ASP A 134 -23.54 -10.46 9.41
N ILE A 135 -22.90 -10.65 8.25
CA ILE A 135 -22.38 -11.96 7.85
C ILE A 135 -21.33 -12.45 8.85
N ALA A 136 -20.40 -11.59 9.27
CA ALA A 136 -19.39 -11.97 10.25
C ALA A 136 -20.01 -12.35 11.61
N LEU A 137 -21.05 -11.64 12.05
CA LEU A 137 -21.76 -11.91 13.30
C LEU A 137 -22.52 -13.23 13.30
N GLU A 138 -23.12 -13.59 12.17
CA GLU A 138 -23.78 -14.89 12.04
C GLU A 138 -22.80 -16.06 12.08
N ASN A 139 -21.61 -15.87 11.50
CA ASN A 139 -20.63 -16.94 11.32
C ASN A 139 -19.63 -17.07 12.47
N VAL A 140 -19.36 -16.00 13.23
CA VAL A 140 -18.46 -16.04 14.40
C VAL A 140 -18.93 -17.01 15.49
N LYS A 141 -20.24 -17.29 15.54
CA LYS A 141 -20.81 -18.30 16.45
C LYS A 141 -20.42 -19.74 16.08
N LYS A 142 -20.09 -19.98 14.81
CA LYS A 142 -19.73 -21.30 14.27
C LYS A 142 -18.23 -21.46 14.16
N ASP A 143 -17.56 -20.42 13.68
CA ASP A 143 -16.11 -20.36 13.53
C ASP A 143 -15.60 -19.02 14.05
N ILE A 144 -14.88 -19.09 15.17
CA ILE A 144 -14.39 -17.92 15.87
C ILE A 144 -13.37 -17.11 15.06
N ASN A 145 -12.75 -17.71 14.04
CA ASN A 145 -11.81 -17.02 13.15
C ASN A 145 -12.46 -15.86 12.38
N TRP A 146 -13.80 -15.82 12.30
CA TRP A 146 -14.55 -14.69 11.74
C TRP A 146 -14.39 -13.38 12.53
N ILE A 147 -13.82 -13.39 13.74
CA ILE A 147 -13.39 -12.16 14.44
C ILE A 147 -12.48 -11.30 13.55
N SER A 148 -11.58 -11.93 12.78
CA SER A 148 -10.68 -11.23 11.85
C SER A 148 -11.43 -10.39 10.80
N GLN A 149 -12.66 -10.77 10.46
CA GLN A 149 -13.49 -10.05 9.49
C GLN A 149 -14.05 -8.74 10.07
N PHE A 150 -14.39 -8.71 11.35
CA PHE A 150 -14.76 -7.46 12.04
C PHE A 150 -13.59 -6.47 12.01
N VAL A 151 -12.39 -6.95 12.37
CA VAL A 151 -11.17 -6.13 12.35
C VAL A 151 -10.91 -5.56 10.95
N THR A 152 -11.08 -6.38 9.91
CA THR A 152 -10.90 -5.97 8.51
C THR A 152 -11.89 -4.87 8.12
N VAL A 153 -13.18 -5.04 8.41
CA VAL A 153 -14.21 -4.04 8.07
C VAL A 153 -13.96 -2.73 8.81
N TYR A 154 -13.73 -2.77 10.12
CA TYR A 154 -13.45 -1.56 10.88
C TYR A 154 -12.16 -0.86 10.45
N THR A 155 -11.17 -1.63 9.97
CA THR A 155 -9.94 -1.07 9.39
C THR A 155 -10.18 -0.27 8.13
N ILE A 156 -11.00 -0.81 7.22
CA ILE A 156 -11.42 -0.08 6.01
C ILE A 156 -12.15 1.20 6.41
N LEU A 157 -13.07 1.11 7.36
CA LEU A 157 -13.89 2.25 7.79
C LEU A 157 -13.03 3.35 8.44
N TYR A 158 -12.16 3.07 9.41
CA TYR A 158 -11.35 4.13 9.99
C TYR A 158 -10.39 4.74 8.96
N THR A 159 -9.89 3.95 8.00
CA THR A 159 -8.99 4.45 6.95
C THR A 159 -9.71 5.40 5.98
N ASP A 160 -10.96 5.09 5.62
CA ASP A 160 -11.85 6.00 4.86
C ASP A 160 -12.05 7.31 5.64
N GLN A 161 -12.35 7.23 6.94
CA GLN A 161 -12.58 8.42 7.77
C GLN A 161 -11.31 9.27 7.96
N ILE A 162 -10.12 8.65 8.10
CA ILE A 162 -8.84 9.37 8.07
C ILE A 162 -8.69 10.16 6.76
N SER A 163 -9.01 9.54 5.62
CA SER A 163 -8.92 10.17 4.30
C SER A 163 -9.88 11.35 4.16
N ARG A 164 -11.03 11.29 4.84
CA ARG A 164 -12.02 12.38 4.95
C ARG A 164 -11.68 13.42 6.02
N LYS A 165 -10.58 13.23 6.77
CA LYS A 165 -10.19 14.07 7.93
C LYS A 165 -11.21 14.07 9.07
N ASP A 166 -12.08 13.07 9.14
CA ASP A 166 -12.98 12.86 10.28
C ASP A 166 -12.30 11.95 11.30
N HIS A 167 -11.37 12.54 12.07
CA HIS A 167 -10.58 11.79 13.05
C HIS A 167 -11.42 11.26 14.22
N LYS A 168 -12.56 11.89 14.52
CA LYS A 168 -13.47 11.43 15.58
C LYS A 168 -14.13 10.12 15.18
N THR A 169 -14.70 10.06 13.98
CA THR A 169 -15.33 8.84 13.46
C THR A 169 -14.27 7.77 13.15
N ALA A 170 -13.08 8.17 12.69
CA ALA A 170 -11.95 7.25 12.55
C ALA A 170 -11.58 6.60 13.89
N MET A 171 -11.47 7.38 14.96
CA MET A 171 -11.16 6.85 16.29
C MET A 171 -12.24 5.88 16.78
N TYR A 172 -13.53 6.19 16.57
CA TYR A 172 -14.62 5.27 16.91
C TYR A 172 -14.46 3.90 16.23
N PHE A 173 -14.18 3.87 14.93
CA PHE A 173 -13.99 2.60 14.22
C PHE A 173 -12.67 1.91 14.61
N ALA A 174 -11.61 2.66 14.91
CA ALA A 174 -10.37 2.09 15.43
C ALA A 174 -10.57 1.44 16.80
N ASP A 175 -11.36 2.05 17.69
CA ASP A 175 -11.76 1.46 18.97
C ASP A 175 -12.53 0.16 18.75
N LYS A 176 -13.48 0.12 17.79
CA LYS A 176 -14.19 -1.11 17.43
C LYS A 176 -13.28 -2.20 16.87
N ALA A 177 -12.25 -1.83 16.11
CA ALA A 177 -11.26 -2.79 15.63
C ALA A 177 -10.42 -3.37 16.79
N VAL A 178 -10.00 -2.54 17.75
CA VAL A 178 -9.27 -2.98 18.94
C VAL A 178 -10.15 -3.87 19.83
N GLU A 179 -11.39 -3.46 20.13
CA GLU A 179 -12.35 -4.27 20.90
C GLU A 179 -12.54 -5.66 20.25
N ALA A 180 -12.71 -5.72 18.93
CA ALA A 180 -12.84 -6.99 18.22
C ALA A 180 -11.58 -7.86 18.32
N ALA A 181 -10.39 -7.26 18.22
CA ALA A 181 -9.13 -7.97 18.35
C ALA A 181 -8.90 -8.50 19.77
N GLU A 182 -9.21 -7.71 20.80
CA GLU A 182 -9.12 -8.09 22.22
C GLU A 182 -10.05 -9.29 22.53
N ILE A 183 -11.28 -9.30 21.99
CA ILE A 183 -12.18 -10.47 22.10
C ILE A 183 -11.55 -11.73 21.46
N GLY A 184 -10.72 -11.55 20.43
CA GLY A 184 -10.01 -12.61 19.75
C GLY A 184 -8.84 -13.20 20.55
N GLU A 185 -8.22 -12.44 21.47
CA GLU A 185 -7.03 -12.89 22.22
C GLU A 185 -7.26 -14.18 23.02
N GLU A 186 -8.45 -14.34 23.60
CA GLU A 186 -8.78 -15.53 24.41
C GLU A 186 -9.23 -16.73 23.58
N LYS A 187 -9.54 -16.53 22.29
CA LYS A 187 -10.32 -17.51 21.51
C LYS A 187 -9.67 -17.93 20.19
N LEU A 188 -8.76 -17.13 19.65
CA LEU A 188 -8.03 -17.42 18.43
C LEU A 188 -6.69 -18.09 18.75
N ASP A 189 -6.06 -18.64 17.72
CA ASP A 189 -4.64 -19.02 17.81
C ASP A 189 -3.81 -17.81 18.28
N PRO A 190 -2.94 -17.95 19.31
CA PRO A 190 -2.19 -16.83 19.88
C PRO A 190 -1.35 -16.08 18.85
N SER A 191 -0.82 -16.76 17.83
CA SER A 191 -0.04 -16.11 16.77
C SER A 191 -0.90 -15.17 15.93
N LEU A 192 -2.13 -15.58 15.60
CA LEU A 192 -3.09 -14.76 14.88
C LEU A 192 -3.63 -13.62 15.77
N ALA A 193 -4.04 -13.94 16.99
CA ALA A 193 -4.70 -13.00 17.90
C ALA A 193 -3.79 -11.82 18.24
N CYS A 194 -2.54 -12.11 18.61
CA CYS A 194 -1.56 -11.09 18.95
C CYS A 194 -1.22 -10.18 17.77
N ARG A 195 -1.13 -10.73 16.54
CA ARG A 195 -0.88 -9.92 15.34
C ARG A 195 -2.08 -9.04 14.99
N LEU A 196 -3.30 -9.56 15.12
CA LEU A 196 -4.51 -8.77 14.92
C LEU A 196 -4.55 -7.60 15.89
N LEU A 197 -4.32 -7.84 17.19
CA LEU A 197 -4.29 -6.79 18.19
C LEU A 197 -3.16 -5.78 17.95
N GLY A 198 -1.94 -6.25 17.66
CA GLY A 198 -0.82 -5.37 17.33
C GLY A 198 -1.15 -4.44 16.17
N ASN A 199 -1.71 -4.98 15.08
CA ASN A 199 -2.07 -4.20 13.90
C ASN A 199 -3.15 -3.14 14.19
N THR A 200 -4.18 -3.48 14.97
CA THR A 200 -5.25 -2.53 15.32
C THR A 200 -4.77 -1.43 16.25
N LEU A 201 -3.87 -1.75 17.19
CA LEU A 201 -3.23 -0.76 18.06
C LEU A 201 -2.34 0.20 17.27
N LEU A 202 -1.54 -0.29 16.32
CA LEU A 202 -0.75 0.56 15.42
C LEU A 202 -1.64 1.50 14.60
N GLY A 203 -2.75 0.98 14.05
CA GLY A 203 -3.75 1.76 13.34
C GLY A 203 -4.34 2.88 14.21
N LYS A 204 -4.80 2.55 15.42
CA LYS A 204 -5.34 3.51 16.40
C LYS A 204 -4.30 4.57 16.79
N ALA A 205 -3.08 4.16 17.10
CA ALA A 205 -1.99 5.06 17.46
C ALA A 205 -1.69 6.06 16.33
N SER A 206 -1.79 5.64 15.06
CA SER A 206 -1.60 6.53 13.92
C SER A 206 -2.63 7.65 13.84
N ILE A 207 -3.84 7.45 14.37
CA ILE A 207 -4.88 8.49 14.46
C ILE A 207 -4.50 9.49 15.55
N TYR A 208 -4.03 9.03 16.72
CA TYR A 208 -3.51 9.92 17.76
C TYR A 208 -2.33 10.77 17.25
N VAL A 209 -1.43 10.19 16.47
CA VAL A 209 -0.33 10.92 15.82
C VAL A 209 -0.85 12.06 14.93
N ARG A 210 -1.88 11.82 14.13
CA ARG A 210 -2.47 12.85 13.25
C ARG A 210 -3.07 14.03 14.03
N GLU A 211 -3.60 13.74 15.21
CA GLU A 211 -4.15 14.73 16.14
C GLU A 211 -3.09 15.31 17.10
N SER A 212 -1.81 14.96 16.92
CA SER A 212 -0.70 15.36 17.81
C SER A 212 -0.90 14.97 19.29
N LEU A 213 -1.67 13.92 19.54
CA LEU A 213 -1.87 13.30 20.85
C LEU A 213 -0.71 12.33 21.13
N TRP A 214 0.48 12.89 21.31
CA TRP A 214 1.74 12.14 21.31
C TRP A 214 1.85 11.12 22.44
N LYS A 215 1.33 11.46 23.63
CA LYS A 215 1.38 10.57 24.78
C LYS A 215 0.51 9.34 24.57
N GLU A 216 -0.74 9.55 24.16
CA GLU A 216 -1.71 8.50 23.85
C GLU A 216 -1.23 7.62 22.71
N ALA A 217 -0.64 8.22 21.67
CA ALA A 217 0.00 7.49 20.58
C ALA A 217 1.14 6.59 21.08
N ALA A 218 2.04 7.12 21.90
CA ALA A 218 3.17 6.36 22.45
C ALA A 218 2.70 5.18 23.31
N GLU A 219 1.76 5.40 24.23
CA GLU A 219 1.20 4.35 25.08
C GLU A 219 0.49 3.27 24.23
N THR A 220 -0.21 3.66 23.18
CA THR A 220 -0.90 2.72 22.29
C THR A 220 0.09 1.93 21.42
N TYR A 221 1.15 2.56 20.89
CA TYR A 221 2.21 1.84 20.17
C TYR A 221 2.96 0.86 21.07
N TYR A 222 3.22 1.22 22.33
CA TYR A 222 3.86 0.32 23.28
C TYR A 222 2.99 -0.92 23.57
N ARG A 223 1.69 -0.76 23.78
CA ARG A 223 0.75 -1.89 23.87
C ARG A 223 0.80 -2.79 22.62
N GLY A 224 0.97 -2.18 21.44
CA GLY A 224 1.17 -2.91 20.19
C GLY A 224 2.45 -3.74 20.20
N ALA A 225 3.55 -3.17 20.69
CA ALA A 225 4.81 -3.89 20.86
C ALA A 225 4.67 -5.09 21.81
N GLU A 226 3.98 -4.92 22.95
CA GLU A 226 3.69 -6.02 23.88
C GLU A 226 2.85 -7.13 23.23
N ALA A 227 1.88 -6.78 22.38
CA ALA A 227 1.13 -7.76 21.61
C ALA A 227 2.04 -8.56 20.68
N TYR A 228 2.88 -7.90 19.87
CA TYR A 228 3.81 -8.61 18.97
C TYR A 228 4.84 -9.45 19.71
N SER A 229 5.30 -9.01 20.89
CA SER A 229 6.22 -9.79 21.73
C SER A 229 5.61 -11.15 22.11
N ARG A 230 4.31 -11.21 22.40
CA ARG A 230 3.63 -12.45 22.81
C ARG A 230 3.54 -13.49 21.70
N CYS A 231 3.62 -13.09 20.43
CA CYS A 231 3.64 -13.99 19.28
C CYS A 231 5.02 -14.09 18.58
N ASN A 232 6.08 -13.57 19.22
CA ASN A 232 7.44 -13.55 18.68
C ASN A 232 7.55 -12.86 17.30
N ASP A 233 6.69 -11.88 17.02
CA ASP A 233 6.78 -11.05 15.82
C ASP A 233 7.75 -9.89 16.06
N TYR A 234 9.04 -10.24 16.22
CA TYR A 234 10.07 -9.30 16.64
C TYR A 234 10.28 -8.14 15.66
N LEU A 235 9.95 -8.35 14.38
CA LEU A 235 10.04 -7.28 13.38
C LEU A 235 8.99 -6.20 13.66
N MET A 236 7.74 -6.63 13.83
CA MET A 236 6.64 -5.70 14.12
C MET A 236 6.74 -5.13 15.54
N GLN A 237 7.26 -5.89 16.51
CA GLN A 237 7.61 -5.36 17.83
C GLN A 237 8.63 -4.23 17.73
N SER A 238 9.69 -4.41 16.94
CA SER A 238 10.71 -3.37 16.72
C SER A 238 10.13 -2.13 16.06
N GLU A 239 9.25 -2.29 15.07
CA GLU A 239 8.57 -1.17 14.42
C GLU A 239 7.64 -0.41 15.38
N ALA A 240 6.87 -1.14 16.20
CA ALA A 240 6.02 -0.53 17.22
C ALA A 240 6.83 0.27 18.26
N LEU A 241 7.96 -0.29 18.72
CA LEU A 241 8.89 0.40 19.63
C LEU A 241 9.52 1.64 18.99
N ARG A 242 9.87 1.58 17.70
CA ARG A 242 10.37 2.74 16.95
C ARG A 242 9.34 3.87 16.93
N LEU A 243 8.09 3.55 16.61
CA LEU A 243 7.00 4.51 16.55
C LEU A 243 6.65 5.07 17.94
N CYS A 244 6.68 4.21 18.97
CA CYS A 244 6.54 4.63 20.36
C CYS A 244 7.62 5.63 20.76
N GLY A 245 8.89 5.30 20.53
CA GLY A 245 10.01 6.17 20.85
C GLY A 245 9.91 7.51 20.12
N TRP A 246 9.54 7.50 18.83
CA TRP A 246 9.32 8.73 18.06
C TRP A 246 8.19 9.60 18.64
N CYS A 247 7.08 9.00 19.09
CA CYS A 247 6.02 9.73 19.76
C CYS A 247 6.50 10.31 21.10
N ARG A 248 7.29 9.57 21.89
CA ARG A 248 7.91 10.05 23.14
C ARG A 248 8.85 11.23 22.89
N GLU A 249 9.63 11.23 21.80
CA GLU A 249 10.46 12.38 21.43
C GLU A 249 9.62 13.63 21.13
N ASN A 250 8.55 13.48 20.36
CA ASN A 250 7.61 14.59 20.07
C ASN A 250 6.86 15.06 21.32
N ASN A 251 6.76 14.21 22.35
CA ASN A 251 6.24 14.56 23.67
C ASN A 251 7.31 15.06 24.66
N TYR A 252 8.55 15.30 24.21
CA TYR A 252 9.69 15.75 25.03
C TYR A 252 10.16 14.75 26.10
N GLU A 253 9.76 13.48 26.02
CA GLU A 253 10.10 12.41 26.96
C GLU A 253 11.36 11.65 26.51
N LYS A 254 12.49 12.36 26.39
CA LYS A 254 13.74 11.83 25.77
C LYS A 254 14.26 10.53 26.39
N SER A 255 14.15 10.37 27.71
CA SER A 255 14.60 9.14 28.39
C SER A 255 13.73 7.95 28.01
N LEU A 256 12.40 8.11 28.03
CA LEU A 256 11.46 7.06 27.63
C LEU A 256 11.59 6.72 26.16
N ALA A 257 11.84 7.71 25.29
CA ALA A 257 12.14 7.46 23.89
C ALA A 257 13.37 6.56 23.71
N ALA A 258 14.45 6.84 24.45
CA ALA A 258 15.66 6.04 24.43
C ALA A 258 15.42 4.60 24.92
N GLU A 259 14.59 4.41 25.96
CA GLU A 259 14.20 3.08 26.43
C GLU A 259 13.53 2.26 25.31
N CYS A 260 12.56 2.84 24.59
CA CYS A 260 11.89 2.17 23.47
C CYS A 260 12.88 1.80 22.34
N TYR A 261 13.79 2.71 21.98
CA TYR A 261 14.77 2.43 20.92
C TYR A 261 15.77 1.35 21.33
N VAL A 262 16.24 1.36 22.59
CA VAL A 262 17.16 0.33 23.10
C VAL A 262 16.47 -1.01 23.19
N GLU A 263 15.21 -1.05 23.60
CA GLU A 263 14.42 -2.29 23.62
C GLU A 263 14.32 -2.90 22.22
N GLY A 264 13.96 -2.12 21.20
CA GLY A 264 13.88 -2.63 19.82
C GLY A 264 15.26 -2.96 19.23
N PHE A 265 16.31 -2.24 19.61
CA PHE A 265 17.70 -2.56 19.23
C PHE A 265 18.15 -3.94 19.75
N ARG A 266 17.72 -4.29 20.96
CA ARG A 266 18.04 -5.60 21.57
C ARG A 266 17.33 -6.77 20.90
N LEU A 267 16.31 -6.53 20.08
CA LEU A 267 15.66 -7.57 19.26
C LEU A 267 16.49 -7.96 18.02
N SER A 268 17.62 -7.30 17.76
CA SER A 268 18.49 -7.61 16.61
C SER A 268 18.98 -9.07 16.60
N ASP A 269 19.16 -9.70 17.76
CA ASP A 269 19.57 -11.10 17.88
C ASP A 269 18.46 -12.09 17.48
N LYS A 270 17.20 -11.66 17.47
CA LYS A 270 16.03 -12.47 17.07
C LYS A 270 15.66 -12.33 15.60
N LEU A 271 16.27 -11.39 14.90
CA LEU A 271 15.97 -11.07 13.51
C LEU A 271 17.07 -11.64 12.60
N SER A 272 16.67 -12.05 11.40
CA SER A 272 17.66 -12.38 10.37
C SER A 272 18.31 -11.11 9.83
N ILE A 273 19.56 -11.21 9.38
CA ILE A 273 20.27 -10.11 8.73
C ILE A 273 19.48 -9.56 7.54
N ASP A 274 18.82 -10.44 6.79
CA ASP A 274 17.98 -10.08 5.65
C ASP A 274 16.78 -9.21 6.07
N LEU A 275 16.06 -9.61 7.13
CA LEU A 275 14.96 -8.82 7.69
C LEU A 275 15.43 -7.47 8.21
N ILE A 276 16.58 -7.41 8.87
CA ILE A 276 17.13 -6.16 9.37
C ILE A 276 17.43 -5.19 8.23
N LYS A 277 17.98 -5.67 7.11
CA LYS A 277 18.39 -4.81 5.98
C LYS A 277 17.23 -4.37 5.08
N ASN A 278 16.18 -5.18 4.98
CA ASN A 278 15.09 -4.98 4.03
C ASN A 278 13.78 -4.51 4.69
N SER A 279 13.85 -3.95 5.90
CA SER A 279 12.69 -3.45 6.64
C SER A 279 12.86 -2.02 7.14
N SER A 280 11.98 -1.58 8.04
CA SER A 280 12.08 -0.31 8.76
C SER A 280 13.07 -0.36 9.94
N TYR A 281 13.66 -1.53 10.26
CA TYR A 281 14.61 -1.66 11.36
C TYR A 281 15.79 -0.66 11.30
N PRO A 282 16.38 -0.32 10.13
CA PRO A 282 17.44 0.69 10.07
C PRO A 282 16.96 2.09 10.49
N LEU A 283 15.66 2.41 10.38
CA LEU A 283 15.10 3.64 10.95
C LEU A 283 15.15 3.64 12.48
N LEU A 284 14.89 2.49 13.13
CA LEU A 284 15.04 2.36 14.58
C LEU A 284 16.50 2.60 14.99
N LEU A 285 17.46 2.05 14.24
CA LEU A 285 18.88 2.26 14.51
C LEU A 285 19.28 3.74 14.38
N LEU A 286 18.79 4.42 13.34
CA LEU A 286 19.01 5.85 13.16
C LEU A 286 18.40 6.68 14.30
N SER A 287 17.20 6.33 14.76
CA SER A 287 16.56 6.96 15.91
C SER A 287 17.34 6.72 17.20
N LEU A 288 17.78 5.48 17.45
CA LEU A 288 18.64 5.15 18.59
C LEU A 288 19.89 6.03 18.57
N LEU A 289 20.66 6.01 17.48
CA LEU A 289 21.94 6.72 17.38
C LEU A 289 21.83 8.23 17.60
N ASN A 290 20.71 8.84 17.17
CA ASN A 290 20.44 10.26 17.38
C ASN A 290 19.96 10.59 18.80
N SER A 291 19.53 9.61 19.59
CA SER A 291 19.02 9.83 20.93
C SER A 291 20.15 10.17 21.91
N SER A 292 20.14 11.41 22.43
CA SER A 292 21.13 11.87 23.40
C SER A 292 21.06 11.14 24.75
N ALA A 293 19.94 10.48 25.05
CA ALA A 293 19.73 9.77 26.31
C ALA A 293 20.18 8.30 26.25
N ARG A 294 20.50 7.76 25.07
CA ARG A 294 20.85 6.33 24.89
C ARG A 294 22.08 5.90 25.68
N SER A 295 23.05 6.79 25.87
CA SER A 295 24.35 6.47 26.47
C SER A 295 24.26 6.01 27.92
N LYS A 296 23.11 6.26 28.58
CA LYS A 296 22.80 5.74 29.92
C LYS A 296 22.28 4.30 29.90
N LEU A 297 21.89 3.78 28.74
CA LEU A 297 21.16 2.52 28.56
C LEU A 297 21.93 1.49 27.73
N VAL A 298 22.73 1.96 26.77
CA VAL A 298 23.54 1.15 25.85
C VAL A 298 24.84 1.91 25.54
N SER A 299 25.98 1.22 25.59
CA SER A 299 27.29 1.81 25.31
C SER A 299 27.57 1.89 23.80
N ASP A 300 28.49 2.76 23.40
CA ASP A 300 28.95 2.80 22.00
C ASP A 300 29.65 1.49 21.61
N ASP A 301 30.37 0.84 22.53
CA ASP A 301 31.01 -0.45 22.29
C ASP A 301 29.99 -1.55 22.01
N GLU A 302 28.89 -1.61 22.77
CA GLU A 302 27.82 -2.58 22.56
C GLU A 302 27.14 -2.36 21.20
N ILE A 303 26.85 -1.10 20.85
CA ILE A 303 26.30 -0.76 19.52
C ILE A 303 27.27 -1.19 18.42
N ASN A 304 28.55 -0.86 18.54
CA ASN A 304 29.56 -1.20 17.55
C ASN A 304 29.66 -2.71 17.36
N GLU A 305 29.69 -3.49 18.43
CA GLU A 305 29.75 -4.95 18.37
C GLU A 305 28.53 -5.53 17.63
N VAL A 306 27.32 -5.13 18.04
CA VAL A 306 26.08 -5.65 17.47
C VAL A 306 25.91 -5.24 16.00
N LEU A 307 26.14 -3.97 15.68
CA LEU A 307 25.96 -3.48 14.31
C LEU A 307 27.02 -4.02 13.36
N THR A 308 28.26 -4.22 13.84
CA THR A 308 29.30 -4.88 13.05
C THR A 308 28.90 -6.31 12.71
N LYS A 309 28.35 -7.06 13.66
CA LYS A 309 27.87 -8.43 13.43
C LYS A 309 26.71 -8.51 12.42
N VAL A 310 25.80 -7.55 12.48
CA VAL A 310 24.54 -7.60 11.71
C VAL A 310 24.66 -6.93 10.34
N LEU A 311 25.33 -5.78 10.27
CA LEU A 311 25.41 -4.94 9.08
C LEU A 311 26.80 -5.00 8.43
N GLY A 312 27.83 -5.46 9.14
CA GLY A 312 29.23 -5.53 8.72
C GLY A 312 30.07 -4.37 9.26
N ASP A 313 31.39 -4.44 9.08
CA ASP A 313 32.36 -3.46 9.59
C ASP A 313 32.08 -2.01 9.14
N ASN A 314 31.38 -1.84 8.01
CA ASN A 314 31.00 -0.55 7.44
C ASN A 314 29.55 -0.16 7.74
N TRP A 315 29.00 -0.58 8.88
CA TRP A 315 27.60 -0.34 9.22
C TRP A 315 27.22 1.15 9.25
N GLU A 316 28.14 2.04 9.61
CA GLU A 316 27.92 3.50 9.59
C GLU A 316 27.63 4.00 8.18
N ASN A 317 28.43 3.57 7.19
CA ASN A 317 28.23 3.91 5.78
C ASN A 317 26.91 3.35 5.26
N TYR A 318 26.54 2.13 5.68
CA TYR A 318 25.25 1.54 5.34
C TYR A 318 24.09 2.41 5.84
N LEU A 319 24.10 2.81 7.11
CA LEU A 319 23.04 3.65 7.68
C LEU A 319 23.02 5.05 7.07
N TYR A 320 24.19 5.61 6.74
CA TYR A 320 24.29 6.88 6.03
C TYR A 320 23.63 6.82 4.64
N GLU A 321 23.95 5.82 3.82
CA GLU A 321 23.34 5.65 2.50
C GLU A 321 21.84 5.36 2.61
N TYR A 322 21.42 4.57 3.60
CA TYR A 322 20.01 4.32 3.88
C TYR A 322 19.25 5.64 4.16
N LYS A 323 19.77 6.48 5.07
CA LYS A 323 19.21 7.80 5.35
C LYS A 323 19.19 8.71 4.12
N ARG A 324 20.27 8.70 3.32
CA ARG A 324 20.38 9.50 2.10
C ARG A 324 19.32 9.09 1.06
N ASN A 325 19.09 7.80 0.90
CA ASN A 325 18.12 7.29 -0.05
C ASN A 325 16.69 7.62 0.37
N LEU A 326 16.36 7.55 1.67
CA LEU A 326 15.07 8.03 2.19
C LEU A 326 14.81 9.51 1.84
N GLY A 327 15.81 10.37 2.02
CA GLY A 327 15.69 11.79 1.67
C GLY A 327 15.42 12.04 0.18
N LYS A 328 16.00 11.22 -0.72
CA LYS A 328 15.71 11.29 -2.16
C LYS A 328 14.29 10.86 -2.49
N TYR A 329 13.76 9.83 -1.82
CA TYR A 329 12.38 9.38 -2.00
C TYR A 329 11.37 10.41 -1.52
N ASN A 330 11.59 11.04 -0.35
CA ASN A 330 10.72 12.12 0.14
C ASN A 330 10.73 13.33 -0.82
N GLY A 331 11.91 13.71 -1.34
CA GLY A 331 12.02 14.77 -2.34
C GLY A 331 11.33 14.47 -3.68
N MET A 332 11.18 13.19 -4.06
CA MET A 332 10.38 12.78 -5.23
C MET A 332 8.87 12.80 -4.94
N ALA A 333 8.45 12.38 -3.75
CA ALA A 333 7.04 12.41 -3.34
C ALA A 333 6.50 13.85 -3.29
N ASP A 334 7.27 14.79 -2.77
CA ASP A 334 6.90 16.21 -2.72
C ASP A 334 6.81 16.83 -4.14
N GLN A 335 7.62 16.37 -5.10
CA GLN A 335 7.54 16.81 -6.50
C GLN A 335 6.32 16.28 -7.25
N HIS A 336 5.78 15.13 -6.84
CA HIS A 336 4.54 14.59 -7.38
C HIS A 336 3.31 15.26 -6.77
N ILE A 337 3.34 15.62 -5.47
CA ILE A 337 2.26 16.36 -4.80
C ILE A 337 2.16 17.80 -5.32
N ALA A 338 3.29 18.45 -5.65
CA ALA A 338 3.29 19.79 -6.23
C ALA A 338 2.76 19.84 -7.69
N LYS A 339 2.51 18.67 -8.32
CA LYS A 339 2.01 18.56 -9.70
C LYS A 339 0.59 17.99 -9.81
N SER A 340 -0.08 17.74 -8.69
CA SER A 340 -1.51 17.43 -8.57
C SER A 340 -2.24 18.61 -7.94
#